data_AF-A0A1I1QTG9-F1
#
_entry.id   AF-A0A1I1QTG9-F1
#
_cell.length_a   1.000
_cell.length_b   1.000
_cell.length_c   1.000
_cell.angle_alpha   90.00
_cell.angle_beta   90.00
_cell.angle_gamma   90.00
#
_symmetry.space_group_name_H-M   'P 1'
#
loop_
_entity.id
_entity.type
_entity.pdbx_description
1 polymer ?
#
loop_
_entity_poly.entity_id
_entity_poly.type
_entity_poly.pdbx_seq_one_letter_code
_entity_poly.pdbx_strand_id
1 'polypeptide(L)'
;MSDTYYPSVDINFIEEHVIKSGKLVKDGIIKFGTTTTFVVDGPQAIYKRSIFLRELQPGQICFEQATALAFRFSFMGALLGWLEENRDWKEGAYVEQQEIKQN
;
A
#
# COMPACT_ATOMS: atom_id res chain seq x y z
N MET A 1 5.55 -12.30 3.38
CA MET A 1 6.83 -11.75 2.88
C MET A 1 7.48 -11.00 4.03
N SER A 2 8.72 -11.34 4.35
CA SER A 2 9.46 -10.92 5.56
C SER A 2 10.77 -10.22 5.21
N ASP A 3 10.78 -9.47 4.10
CA ASP A 3 11.96 -8.74 3.66
C ASP A 3 11.83 -7.27 4.10
N THR A 4 12.77 -6.81 4.92
CA THR A 4 12.79 -5.46 5.52
C THR A 4 13.04 -4.37 4.47
N TYR A 5 13.57 -4.74 3.31
CA TYR A 5 13.90 -3.80 2.23
C TYR A 5 12.81 -3.65 1.16
N TYR A 6 11.67 -4.33 1.34
CA TYR A 6 10.56 -4.17 0.42
C TYR A 6 9.93 -2.77 0.59
N PRO A 7 9.72 -2.01 -0.50
CA PRO A 7 9.11 -0.69 -0.39
C PRO A 7 7.72 -0.84 0.26
N SER A 8 7.47 0.01 1.25
CA SER A 8 6.19 0.09 1.96
C SER A 8 5.62 1.50 1.83
N VAL A 9 4.30 1.63 1.87
CA VAL A 9 3.59 2.91 1.73
C VAL A 9 2.74 3.13 2.99
N ASP A 10 2.63 4.38 3.42
CA ASP A 10 1.76 4.77 4.52
C ASP A 10 0.29 4.51 4.17
N ILE A 11 -0.45 3.86 5.07
CA ILE A 11 -1.87 3.55 4.87
C ILE A 11 -2.74 4.82 4.77
N ASN A 12 -2.39 5.90 5.47
CA ASN A 12 -3.12 7.16 5.43
C ASN A 12 -3.04 7.80 4.05
N PHE A 13 -1.87 7.74 3.40
CA PHE A 13 -1.70 8.20 2.01
C PHE A 13 -2.68 7.47 1.08
N ILE A 14 -2.84 6.16 1.27
CA ILE A 14 -3.74 5.34 0.48
C ILE A 14 -5.20 5.66 0.78
N GLU A 15 -5.59 5.71 2.07
CA GLU A 15 -6.96 6.03 2.48
C GLU A 15 -7.41 7.38 1.94
N GLU A 16 -6.56 8.40 1.99
CA GLU A 16 -6.85 9.72 1.44
C GLU A 16 -7.16 9.67 -0.07
N HIS A 17 -6.33 8.99 -0.86
CA HIS A 17 -6.53 8.89 -2.30
C HIS A 17 -7.73 8.02 -2.67
N VAL A 18 -7.97 6.94 -1.92
CA VAL A 18 -9.13 6.07 -2.11
C VAL A 18 -10.42 6.83 -1.81
N ILE A 19 -10.47 7.62 -0.73
CA ILE A 19 -11.64 8.46 -0.40
C ILE A 19 -11.87 9.51 -1.50
N LYS A 20 -10.82 10.22 -1.91
CA LYS A 20 -10.88 11.23 -2.98
C LYS A 20 -11.36 10.66 -4.33
N SER A 21 -11.15 9.37 -4.57
CA SER A 21 -11.59 8.73 -5.82
C SER A 21 -13.12 8.73 -6.00
N GLY A 22 -13.90 8.86 -4.92
CA GLY A 22 -15.36 8.83 -4.96
C GLY A 22 -15.97 7.49 -5.37
N LYS A 23 -15.17 6.42 -5.47
CA LYS A 23 -15.61 5.09 -5.92
C LYS A 23 -16.09 4.17 -4.79
N LEU A 24 -16.08 4.63 -3.54
CA LEU A 24 -16.46 3.82 -2.39
C LEU A 24 -17.96 3.93 -2.08
N VAL A 25 -18.52 2.85 -1.52
CA VAL A 25 -19.83 2.92 -0.86
C VAL A 25 -19.72 3.82 0.37
N LYS A 26 -20.82 4.49 0.74
CA LYS A 26 -20.91 5.23 2.00
C LYS A 26 -20.53 4.33 3.18
N ASP A 27 -19.62 4.80 4.04
CA ASP A 27 -19.09 4.05 5.18
C ASP A 27 -18.42 2.70 4.79
N GLY A 28 -17.98 2.58 3.53
CA GLY A 28 -17.39 1.37 2.93
C GLY A 28 -15.94 1.09 3.34
N ILE A 29 -15.43 1.71 4.41
CA ILE A 29 -14.10 1.47 4.96
C ILE A 29 -14.29 0.76 6.30
N ILE A 30 -13.85 -0.50 6.38
CA ILE A 30 -14.02 -1.33 7.57
C ILE A 30 -12.65 -1.84 8.02
N LYS A 31 -12.27 -1.56 9.27
CA LYS A 31 -10.97 -1.98 9.84
C LYS A 31 -11.17 -3.14 10.82
N PHE A 32 -10.40 -4.22 10.63
CA PHE A 32 -10.37 -5.41 11.48
C PHE A 32 -8.92 -5.78 11.82
N GLY A 33 -8.49 -5.46 13.04
CA GLY A 33 -7.09 -5.68 13.45
C GLY A 33 -6.13 -4.92 12.53
N THR A 34 -5.26 -5.64 11.84
CA THR A 34 -4.28 -5.10 10.87
C THR A 34 -4.77 -5.14 9.42
N THR A 35 -6.05 -5.40 9.19
CA THR A 35 -6.64 -5.49 7.85
C THR A 35 -7.71 -4.43 7.65
N THR A 36 -7.55 -3.60 6.62
CA THR A 36 -8.52 -2.61 6.18
C THR A 36 -9.24 -3.13 4.94
N THR A 37 -10.57 -3.09 4.95
CA THR A 37 -11.43 -3.52 3.85
C THR A 37 -12.08 -2.31 3.21
N PHE A 38 -11.93 -2.17 1.89
CA PHE A 38 -12.60 -1.16 1.08
C PHE A 38 -13.72 -1.80 0.27
N VAL A 39 -14.93 -1.23 0.32
CA VAL A 39 -16.07 -1.67 -0.47
C VAL A 39 -16.33 -0.65 -1.59
N VAL A 40 -16.03 -1.06 -2.82
CA VAL A 40 -16.26 -0.25 -4.02
C VAL A 40 -17.76 -0.19 -4.33
N ASP A 41 -18.28 0.96 -4.74
CA ASP A 41 -19.68 1.11 -5.15
C ASP A 41 -19.98 0.40 -6.48
N GLY A 42 -21.24 -0.01 -6.66
CA GLY A 42 -21.70 -0.66 -7.89
C GLY A 42 -22.70 -1.80 -7.70
N PRO A 43 -23.21 -2.37 -8.80
CA PRO A 43 -24.32 -3.33 -8.77
C PRO A 43 -23.91 -4.78 -8.47
N GLN A 44 -22.61 -5.09 -8.47
CA GLN A 44 -22.12 -6.45 -8.24
C GLN A 44 -22.28 -6.88 -6.77
N ALA A 45 -22.23 -8.19 -6.51
CA ALA A 45 -22.20 -8.71 -5.14
C ALA A 45 -21.02 -8.14 -4.33
N ILE A 46 -21.24 -7.89 -3.04
CA ILE A 46 -20.29 -7.19 -2.16
C ILE A 46 -18.91 -7.85 -2.18
N TYR A 47 -18.82 -9.18 -2.10
CA TYR A 47 -17.53 -9.89 -2.07
C TYR A 47 -16.65 -9.67 -3.32
N LYS A 48 -17.24 -9.31 -4.48
CA LYS A 48 -16.48 -8.97 -5.71
C LYS A 48 -15.97 -7.52 -5.69
N ARG A 49 -16.57 -6.68 -4.86
CA ARG A 49 -16.27 -5.25 -4.71
C ARG A 49 -15.48 -4.95 -3.44
N SER A 50 -15.35 -5.92 -2.54
CA SER A 50 -14.47 -5.84 -1.37
C SER A 50 -13.00 -5.99 -1.79
N ILE A 51 -12.16 -5.11 -1.27
CA ILE A 51 -10.71 -5.15 -1.41
C ILE A 51 -10.12 -5.23 -0.01
N PHE A 52 -9.27 -6.21 0.21
CA PHE A 52 -8.60 -6.40 1.50
C PHE A 52 -7.18 -5.85 1.40
N LEU A 53 -6.84 -4.98 2.33
CA LEU A 53 -5.54 -4.38 2.49
C LEU A 53 -4.97 -4.81 3.84
N ARG A 54 -3.84 -5.51 3.83
CA ARG A 54 -3.20 -6.00 5.04
C ARG A 54 -1.91 -5.25 5.32
N GLU A 55 -1.83 -4.68 6.51
CA GLU A 55 -0.63 -4.02 7.00
C GLU A 55 0.51 -5.03 7.22
N LEU A 56 1.71 -4.66 6.79
CA LEU A 56 2.96 -5.39 7.09
C LEU A 56 3.48 -5.04 8.48
N GLN A 57 3.44 -3.74 8.79
CA GLN A 57 3.75 -3.14 10.08
C GLN A 57 2.66 -2.11 10.38
N PRO A 58 2.46 -1.71 11.64
CA PRO A 58 1.42 -0.73 11.98
C PRO A 58 1.50 0.51 11.09
N GLY A 59 0.44 0.76 10.32
CA GLY A 59 0.33 1.91 9.41
C GLY A 59 1.05 1.76 8.05
N GLN A 60 1.65 0.62 7.74
CA GLN A 60 2.39 0.40 6.50
C GLN A 60 1.86 -0.78 5.70
N ILE A 61 1.73 -0.59 4.38
CA ILE A 61 1.36 -1.63 3.43
C ILE A 61 2.47 -1.87 2.42
N CYS A 62 2.55 -3.06 1.83
CA CYS A 62 3.54 -3.29 0.78
C CYS A 62 3.21 -2.48 -0.48
N PHE A 63 4.23 -2.07 -1.21
CA PHE A 63 4.09 -1.28 -2.43
C PHE A 63 3.28 -2.00 -3.52
N GLU A 64 3.32 -3.34 -3.58
CA GLU A 64 2.50 -4.12 -4.51
C GLU A 64 1.00 -3.94 -4.26
N GLN A 65 0.58 -3.99 -2.98
CA GLN A 65 -0.80 -3.71 -2.57
C GLN A 65 -1.18 -2.27 -2.90
N ALA A 66 -0.28 -1.32 -2.63
CA ALA A 66 -0.47 0.09 -2.99
C ALA A 66 -0.67 0.27 -4.51
N THR A 67 0.12 -0.43 -5.32
CA THR A 67 0.08 -0.37 -6.79
C THR A 67 -1.25 -0.89 -7.33
N ALA A 68 -1.74 -2.03 -6.80
CA ALA A 68 -3.03 -2.58 -7.19
C ALA A 68 -4.19 -1.61 -6.89
N LEU A 69 -4.13 -0.94 -5.73
CA LEU A 69 -5.10 0.09 -5.34
C LEU A 69 -4.97 1.32 -6.24
N ALA A 70 -3.76 1.81 -6.49
CA ALA A 70 -3.51 2.98 -7.33
C ALA A 70 -4.02 2.79 -8.77
N PHE A 71 -3.87 1.59 -9.33
CA PHE A 71 -4.44 1.23 -10.62
C PHE A 71 -5.98 1.29 -10.59
N ARG A 72 -6.60 0.66 -9.58
CA ARG A 72 -8.07 0.56 -9.48
C ARG A 72 -8.75 1.90 -9.17
N PHE A 73 -8.12 2.73 -8.36
CA PHE A 73 -8.65 4.02 -7.93
C PHE A 73 -8.07 5.21 -8.73
N SER A 74 -7.24 4.94 -9.74
CA SER A 74 -6.74 5.92 -10.70
C SER A 74 -5.85 7.01 -10.09
N PHE A 75 -5.02 6.65 -9.11
CA PHE A 75 -4.04 7.56 -8.47
C PHE A 75 -2.58 7.16 -8.70
N MET A 76 -2.29 6.41 -9.78
CA MET A 76 -0.94 5.91 -10.08
C MET A 76 0.13 7.02 -10.10
N GLY A 77 -0.17 8.19 -10.67
CA GLY A 77 0.78 9.31 -10.69
C GLY A 77 1.18 9.78 -9.28
N ALA A 78 0.21 9.84 -8.35
CA ALA A 78 0.50 10.20 -6.96
C ALA A 78 1.33 9.14 -6.26
N LEU A 79 1.06 7.85 -6.51
CA LEU A 79 1.85 6.75 -5.95
C LEU A 79 3.30 6.77 -6.47
N LEU A 80 3.49 7.06 -7.76
CA LEU A 80 4.84 7.15 -8.35
C LEU A 80 5.60 8.38 -7.86
N GLY A 81 4.93 9.52 -7.69
CA GLY A 81 5.54 10.70 -7.05
C GLY A 81 5.93 10.42 -5.60
N TRP A 82 5.05 9.77 -4.83
CA TRP A 82 5.37 9.31 -3.48
C TRP A 82 6.58 8.38 -3.47
N LEU A 83 6.65 7.43 -4.42
CA LEU A 83 7.79 6.52 -4.55
C LEU A 83 9.08 7.28 -4.87
N GLU A 84 9.04 8.30 -5.74
CA GLU A 84 10.22 9.11 -6.07
C GLU A 84 10.78 9.84 -4.85
N GLU A 85 9.90 10.40 -4.01
CA GLU A 85 10.25 11.17 -2.81
C GLU A 85 10.66 10.30 -1.62
N ASN A 86 10.09 9.09 -1.50
CA ASN A 86 10.21 8.23 -0.32
C ASN A 86 10.98 6.92 -0.60
N ARG A 87 11.56 6.75 -1.81
CA ARG A 87 12.40 5.59 -2.11
C ARG A 87 13.67 5.63 -1.27
N ASP A 88 13.77 4.70 -0.32
CA ASP A 88 14.98 4.47 0.49
C ASP A 88 15.97 3.49 -0.18
N TRP A 89 15.85 3.21 -1.48
CA TRP A 89 16.89 2.48 -2.20
C TRP A 89 18.04 3.42 -2.58
N LYS A 90 19.27 3.00 -2.28
CA LYS A 90 20.46 3.56 -2.94
C LYS A 90 20.41 3.14 -4.41
N GLU A 91 20.48 4.08 -5.35
CA GLU A 91 20.72 3.75 -6.76
C GLU A 91 21.98 2.86 -6.85
N GLY A 92 21.80 1.60 -7.28
CA GLY A 92 22.89 0.63 -7.47
C GLY A 92 23.18 -0.35 -6.33
N ALA A 93 22.27 -0.59 -5.38
CA ALA A 93 22.50 -1.56 -4.30
C ALA A 93 22.53 -3.03 -4.78
N TYR A 94 23.72 -3.54 -5.14
CA TYR A 94 24.11 -4.89 -4.75
C TYR A 94 24.58 -4.80 -3.29
N VAL A 95 23.86 -5.42 -2.37
CA VAL A 95 24.21 -5.38 -0.95
C VAL A 95 25.43 -6.27 -0.74
N GLU A 96 26.64 -5.70 -0.65
CA GLU A 96 27.76 -6.42 -0.06
C GLU A 96 27.47 -6.59 1.43
N GLN A 97 27.28 -7.83 1.87
CA GLN A 97 27.27 -8.16 3.29
C GLN A 97 28.62 -7.75 3.87
N GLN A 98 28.67 -6.66 4.63
CA GLN A 98 29.85 -6.36 5.42
C GLN A 98 29.95 -7.44 6.50
N GLU A 99 30.85 -8.40 6.30
CA GLU A 99 31.30 -9.30 7.36
C GLU A 99 31.80 -8.45 8.53
N ILE A 100 31.03 -8.45 9.61
CA ILE A 100 31.46 -7.88 10.88
C ILE A 100 32.64 -8.75 11.35
N LYS A 101 33.86 -8.30 11.10
CA LYS A 101 35.05 -8.84 11.77
C LYS A 101 34.95 -8.47 13.25
N GLN A 102 34.55 -9.45 14.06
CA GLN A 102 34.73 -9.38 15.50
C GLN A 102 36.24 -9.41 15.78
N ASN A 103 36.76 -8.32 16.35
CA ASN A 103 38.06 -8.28 17.02
C ASN A 103 37.92 -8.74 18.46
#